data_AF-A0A1F6LMC9-F1
#
_entry.id   AF-A0A1F6LMC9-F1
#
_cell.length_a   1.000
_cell.length_b   1.000
_cell.length_c   1.000
_cell.angle_alpha   90.00
_cell.angle_beta   90.00
_cell.angle_gamma   90.00
#
_symmetry.space_group_name_H-M   'P 1'
#
loop_
_entity.id
_entity.type
_entity.pdbx_description
1 polymer ?
#
loop_
_entity_poly.entity_id
_entity_poly.type
_entity_poly.pdbx_seq_one_letter_code
_entity_poly.pdbx_strand_id
1 'polypeptide(L)'
;MRGSPVVTATAPSAGTANLSEGQAVSFNGSYTVVHSPDGAEVHGQVLDKLVNKDGALTAVVMNGVLRFSYAGASPVVGQSVVGSATAGKVKAAPTGRWLVIAVDTAGTTVDVER
;
A
#
# COMPACT_ATOMS: atom_id res chain seq x y z
N MET A 1 7.04 18.06 -13.35
CA MET A 1 6.34 16.85 -12.86
C MET A 1 7.31 15.69 -12.93
N ARG A 2 7.88 15.25 -11.79
CA ARG A 2 8.65 14.00 -11.77
C ARG A 2 7.63 12.86 -11.66
N GLY A 3 7.61 11.96 -12.63
CA GLY A 3 6.71 10.80 -12.59
C GLY A 3 6.97 9.97 -11.34
N SER A 4 5.91 9.46 -10.72
CA SER A 4 6.02 8.55 -9.57
C SER A 4 6.80 7.30 -9.98
N PRO A 5 7.80 6.86 -9.19
CA PRO A 5 8.51 5.62 -9.48
C PRO A 5 7.54 4.43 -9.34
N VAL A 6 7.44 3.64 -10.42
CA VAL A 6 6.77 2.34 -10.45
C VAL A 6 7.84 1.28 -10.33
N VAL A 7 7.71 0.35 -9.39
CA VAL A 7 8.60 -0.81 -9.24
C VAL A 7 7.82 -2.07 -9.57
N THR A 8 8.41 -2.93 -10.39
CA THR A 8 7.87 -4.26 -10.69
C THR A 8 8.55 -5.28 -9.78
N ALA A 9 7.76 -6.07 -9.06
CA ALA A 9 8.26 -7.12 -8.16
C ALA A 9 7.44 -8.40 -8.32
N THR A 10 7.97 -9.52 -7.84
CA THR A 10 7.32 -10.82 -7.95
C THR A 10 6.37 -11.03 -6.77
N ALA A 11 5.15 -11.49 -7.05
CA ALA A 11 4.26 -11.95 -5.99
C ALA A 11 4.75 -13.33 -5.49
N PRO A 12 4.74 -13.62 -4.18
CA PRO A 12 5.20 -14.91 -3.67
C PRO A 12 4.47 -16.07 -4.38
N SER A 13 5.24 -17.02 -4.93
CA SER A 13 4.72 -18.09 -5.79
C SER A 13 3.96 -19.19 -5.05
N ALA A 14 3.84 -19.13 -3.72
CA ALA A 14 2.92 -19.97 -2.97
C ALA A 14 2.68 -19.34 -1.58
N GLY A 15 1.40 -19.12 -1.25
CA GLY A 15 0.97 -18.70 0.09
C GLY A 15 0.23 -17.36 0.15
N THR A 16 -1.11 -17.44 0.10
CA THR A 16 -2.05 -16.60 0.88
C THR A 16 -2.12 -15.08 0.72
N ALA A 17 -1.63 -14.47 -0.36
CA ALA A 17 -2.04 -13.09 -0.68
C ALA A 17 -2.36 -12.91 -2.16
N ASN A 18 -3.64 -13.06 -2.52
CA ASN A 18 -4.15 -12.49 -3.76
C ASN A 18 -4.11 -10.96 -3.65
N LEU A 19 -2.94 -10.37 -3.95
CA LEU A 19 -2.80 -8.93 -4.06
C LEU A 19 -3.81 -8.39 -5.08
N SER A 20 -4.46 -7.28 -4.81
CA SER A 20 -5.42 -6.65 -5.72
C SER A 20 -5.04 -5.19 -5.85
N GLU A 21 -5.39 -4.60 -6.99
CA GLU A 21 -5.21 -3.16 -7.21
C GLU A 21 -5.75 -2.35 -6.03
N GLY A 22 -5.03 -1.30 -5.67
CA GLY A 22 -5.39 -0.41 -4.58
C GLY A 22 -4.91 -0.88 -3.19
N GLN A 23 -4.43 -2.12 -3.05
CA GLN A 23 -4.02 -2.65 -1.74
C GLN A 23 -2.66 -2.09 -1.28
N ALA A 24 -2.59 -1.79 0.02
CA ALA A 24 -1.36 -1.45 0.72
C ALA A 24 -0.44 -2.67 0.88
N VAL A 25 0.85 -2.50 0.57
CA VAL A 25 1.85 -3.57 0.59
C VAL A 25 3.21 -3.12 1.12
N SER A 26 4.03 -4.10 1.52
CA SER A 26 5.44 -3.93 1.87
C SER A 26 6.32 -4.91 1.10
N PHE A 27 7.62 -4.64 1.10
CA PHE A 27 8.62 -5.52 0.52
C PHE A 27 9.22 -6.40 1.62
N ASN A 28 9.26 -7.72 1.41
CA ASN A 28 9.80 -8.69 2.36
C ASN A 28 10.87 -9.56 1.69
N GLY A 29 12.02 -8.94 1.42
CA GLY A 29 13.15 -9.54 0.70
C GLY A 29 13.25 -9.07 -0.76
N SER A 30 14.25 -9.59 -1.45
CA SER A 30 14.55 -9.21 -2.84
C SER A 30 13.38 -9.55 -3.76
N TYR A 31 12.79 -8.51 -4.36
CA TYR A 31 11.68 -8.62 -5.32
C TYR A 31 10.41 -9.30 -4.79
N THR A 32 10.18 -9.34 -3.47
CA THR A 32 8.98 -9.97 -2.90
C THR A 32 8.05 -8.92 -2.30
N VAL A 33 6.81 -8.89 -2.77
CA VAL A 33 5.75 -8.01 -2.24
C VAL A 33 4.75 -8.82 -1.42
N VAL A 34 4.41 -8.34 -0.23
CA VAL A 34 3.45 -8.97 0.67
C VAL A 34 2.49 -7.95 1.26
N HIS A 35 1.35 -8.41 1.77
CA HIS A 35 0.60 -7.59 2.72
C HIS A 35 1.43 -7.34 3.97
N SER A 36 1.47 -6.09 4.38
CA SER A 36 2.18 -5.64 5.56
C SER A 36 1.52 -6.22 6.84
N PRO A 37 2.27 -6.76 7.80
CA PRO A 37 1.74 -7.15 9.11
C PRO A 37 1.03 -5.97 9.79
N ASP A 38 0.07 -6.24 10.67
CA ASP A 38 -0.63 -5.18 11.41
C ASP A 38 0.35 -4.23 12.12
N GLY A 39 0.14 -2.92 11.95
CA GLY A 39 1.00 -1.86 12.48
C GLY A 39 2.31 -1.64 11.74
N ALA A 40 2.68 -2.48 10.77
CA ALA A 40 3.91 -2.30 10.00
C ALA A 40 3.82 -1.12 9.00
N GLU A 41 4.99 -0.61 8.60
CA GLU A 41 5.09 0.42 7.55
C GLU A 41 4.63 -0.15 6.20
N VAL A 42 3.76 0.60 5.52
CA VAL A 42 3.37 0.37 4.13
C VAL A 42 4.38 1.07 3.21
N HIS A 43 4.87 0.36 2.19
CA HIS A 43 5.85 0.89 1.23
C HIS A 43 5.22 1.40 -0.07
N GLY A 44 4.00 0.98 -0.38
CA GLY A 44 3.34 1.40 -1.61
C GLY A 44 1.98 0.76 -1.81
N GLN A 45 1.46 0.97 -3.01
CA GLN A 45 0.16 0.49 -3.44
C GLN A 45 0.31 -0.41 -4.66
N VAL A 46 -0.42 -1.53 -4.67
CA VAL A 46 -0.55 -2.38 -5.86
C VAL A 46 -1.26 -1.58 -6.96
N LEU A 47 -0.56 -1.37 -8.07
CA LEU A 47 -1.09 -0.71 -9.26
C LEU A 47 -1.73 -1.72 -10.21
N ASP A 48 -1.04 -2.84 -10.45
CA ASP A 48 -1.51 -3.85 -11.38
C ASP A 48 -0.81 -5.20 -11.15
N LYS A 49 -1.40 -6.26 -11.68
CA LYS A 49 -0.80 -7.59 -11.79
C LYS A 49 -0.43 -7.87 -13.24
N LEU A 50 0.87 -8.00 -13.50
CA LEU A 50 1.36 -8.42 -14.80
C LEU A 50 1.71 -9.90 -14.76
N VAL A 51 1.08 -10.71 -15.60
CA VAL A 51 1.49 -12.11 -15.77
C VAL A 51 2.40 -12.20 -16.99
N ASN A 52 3.62 -12.70 -16.81
CA ASN A 52 4.53 -13.00 -17.91
C ASN A 52 4.80 -14.51 -18.00
N LYS A 53 5.59 -14.93 -19.00
CA LYS A 53 5.96 -16.34 -19.22
C LYS A 53 6.69 -16.99 -18.03
N ASP A 54 7.27 -16.19 -17.13
CA ASP A 54 8.09 -16.63 -16.00
C ASP A 54 7.33 -16.55 -14.66
N GLY A 55 6.09 -16.04 -14.63
CA GLY A 55 5.24 -15.97 -13.45
C GLY A 55 4.42 -14.67 -13.32
N ALA A 56 3.82 -14.49 -12.14
CA ALA A 56 3.05 -13.30 -11.80
C ALA A 56 3.95 -12.21 -11.17
N LEU A 57 4.03 -11.07 -11.84
CA LEU A 57 4.61 -9.83 -11.37
C LEU A 57 3.50 -8.90 -10.85
N THR A 58 3.85 -8.06 -9.90
CA THR A 58 3.00 -7.03 -9.32
C THR A 58 3.70 -5.69 -9.47
N ALA A 59 3.04 -4.75 -10.13
CA ALA A 59 3.46 -3.37 -10.19
C ALA A 59 3.04 -2.67 -8.90
N VAL A 60 3.99 -2.00 -8.25
CA VAL A 60 3.76 -1.23 -7.02
C VAL A 60 4.18 0.21 -7.28
N VAL A 61 3.27 1.14 -6.98
CA VAL A 61 3.59 2.55 -6.96
C VAL A 61 4.03 2.93 -5.54
N MET A 62 5.14 3.66 -5.42
CA MET A 62 5.81 3.87 -4.12
C MET A 62 5.77 5.31 -3.60
N ASN A 63 5.56 6.31 -4.46
CA ASN A 63 5.55 7.73 -4.08
C ASN A 63 4.49 8.51 -4.85
N GLY A 64 4.21 9.74 -4.40
CA GLY A 64 3.13 10.59 -4.89
C GLY A 64 1.87 10.44 -4.06
N VAL A 65 0.73 10.80 -4.64
CA VAL A 65 -0.58 10.73 -3.96
C VAL A 65 -1.20 9.35 -4.16
N LEU A 66 -1.42 8.63 -3.06
CA LEU A 66 -1.98 7.28 -3.04
C LEU A 66 -3.29 7.26 -2.25
N ARG A 67 -4.28 6.53 -2.75
CA ARG A 67 -5.57 6.34 -2.08
C ARG A 67 -5.68 4.96 -1.48
N PHE A 68 -5.66 4.83 -0.16
CA PHE A 68 -5.83 3.54 0.51
C PHE A 68 -7.21 3.39 1.13
N SER A 69 -7.74 2.16 1.15
CA SER A 69 -8.83 1.82 2.07
C SER A 69 -8.29 1.73 3.50
N TYR A 70 -8.97 2.35 4.46
CA TYR A 70 -8.60 2.24 5.87
C TYR A 70 -9.58 1.35 6.66
N ALA A 71 -9.15 0.93 7.85
CA ALA A 71 -9.97 0.20 8.81
C ALA A 71 -9.82 0.81 10.22
N GLY A 72 -10.88 0.68 11.03
CA GLY A 72 -10.92 1.24 12.37
C GLY A 72 -11.22 2.75 12.37
N ALA A 73 -10.58 3.47 13.28
CA ALA A 73 -10.75 4.91 13.40
C ALA A 73 -10.26 5.64 12.15
N SER A 74 -11.01 6.66 11.71
CA SER A 74 -10.63 7.48 10.58
C SER A 74 -9.28 8.16 10.82
N PRO A 75 -8.34 8.07 9.86
CA PRO A 75 -7.14 8.89 9.87
C PRO A 75 -7.51 10.39 9.93
N VAL A 76 -6.57 11.21 10.39
CA VAL A 76 -6.77 12.66 10.54
C VAL A 76 -5.87 13.39 9.56
N VAL A 77 -6.44 14.34 8.80
CA VAL A 77 -5.70 15.18 7.86
C VAL A 77 -4.60 15.95 8.59
N GLY A 78 -3.41 16.02 7.97
CA GLY A 78 -2.25 16.70 8.52
C GLY A 78 -1.47 15.88 9.55
N GLN A 79 -1.97 14.72 9.96
CA GLN A 79 -1.15 13.76 10.71
C GLN A 79 -0.24 13.00 9.75
N SER A 80 1.01 12.81 10.18
CA SER A 80 1.86 11.81 9.58
C SER A 80 1.45 10.45 10.11
N VAL A 81 1.62 9.45 9.27
CA VAL A 81 1.55 8.03 9.56
C VAL A 81 0.21 7.34 9.24
N VAL A 82 0.33 6.46 8.26
CA VAL A 82 -0.62 5.43 7.91
C VAL A 82 0.13 4.10 7.93
N GLY A 83 -0.22 3.23 8.88
CA GLY A 83 0.34 1.88 9.03
C GLY A 83 -0.63 0.83 8.51
N SER A 84 -0.17 -0.40 8.33
CA SER A 84 -1.07 -1.51 7.97
C SER A 84 -2.09 -1.76 9.09
N ALA A 85 -3.33 -2.10 8.72
CA ALA A 85 -4.37 -2.49 9.67
C ALA A 85 -4.71 -3.97 9.54
N THR A 86 -5.08 -4.35 8.31
CA THR A 86 -5.36 -5.71 7.89
C THR A 86 -4.83 -5.86 6.47
N ALA A 87 -4.78 -7.07 5.94
CA ALA A 87 -4.36 -7.34 4.57
C ALA A 87 -4.89 -6.30 3.55
N GLY A 88 -3.97 -5.52 2.97
CA GLY A 88 -4.26 -4.53 1.93
C GLY A 88 -4.89 -3.21 2.40
N LYS A 89 -5.17 -3.04 3.69
CA LYS A 89 -5.78 -1.84 4.28
C LYS A 89 -4.86 -1.16 5.27
N VAL A 90 -5.15 0.10 5.53
CA VAL A 90 -4.35 0.94 6.42
C VAL A 90 -5.12 1.42 7.65
N LYS A 91 -4.41 1.96 8.64
CA LYS A 91 -4.96 2.66 9.81
C LYS A 91 -4.06 3.82 10.19
N ALA A 92 -4.58 4.74 10.99
CA ALA A 92 -3.73 5.66 11.73
C ALA A 92 -2.74 4.85 12.60
N ALA A 93 -1.47 5.20 12.55
CA ALA A 93 -0.43 4.57 13.36
C ALA A 93 0.48 5.66 13.94
N PRO A 94 1.30 5.36 14.97
CA PRO A 94 2.21 6.36 15.56
C PRO A 94 3.53 6.50 14.78
N THR A 95 3.85 5.57 13.87
CA THR A 95 5.10 5.53 13.08
C THR A 95 4.87 5.20 11.60
N GLY A 96 5.38 6.01 10.68
CA GLY A 96 5.25 5.85 9.22
C GLY A 96 5.62 7.13 8.45
N ARG A 97 5.69 7.06 7.12
CA ARG A 97 6.29 8.11 6.27
C ARG A 97 5.31 8.76 5.29
N TRP A 98 4.03 8.78 5.64
CA TRP A 98 2.94 9.24 4.78
C TRP A 98 2.23 10.42 5.42
N LEU A 99 2.00 11.49 4.67
CA LEU A 99 1.18 12.64 5.10
C LEU A 99 -0.28 12.39 4.68
N VAL A 100 -1.22 12.41 5.62
CA VAL A 100 -2.65 12.33 5.27
C VAL A 100 -3.12 13.68 4.72
N ILE A 101 -3.60 13.68 3.46
CA ILE A 101 -4.04 14.91 2.76
C ILE A 101 -5.56 14.98 2.56
N ALA A 102 -6.25 13.83 2.51
CA ALA A 102 -7.72 13.79 2.48
C ALA A 102 -8.25 12.49 3.10
N VAL A 103 -9.47 12.55 3.65
CA VAL A 103 -10.14 11.40 4.27
C VAL A 103 -11.60 11.40 3.85
N ASP A 104 -12.05 10.28 3.28
CA ASP A 104 -13.45 10.00 3.01
C ASP A 104 -13.96 8.99 4.05
N THR A 105 -14.83 9.46 4.93
CA THR A 105 -15.40 8.64 6.00
C THR A 105 -16.55 7.75 5.53
N ALA A 106 -17.24 8.11 4.45
CA ALA A 106 -18.32 7.32 3.89
C ALA A 106 -17.76 6.17 3.03
N GLY A 107 -16.77 6.46 2.19
CA GLY A 107 -16.07 5.48 1.36
C GLY A 107 -14.98 4.69 2.09
N THR A 108 -14.65 5.07 3.33
CA THR A 108 -13.56 4.48 4.13
C THR A 108 -12.19 4.51 3.43
N THR A 109 -11.89 5.62 2.75
CA THR A 109 -10.61 5.83 2.06
C THR A 109 -9.83 7.01 2.60
N VAL A 110 -8.51 6.96 2.46
CA VAL A 110 -7.57 7.99 2.85
C VAL A 110 -6.58 8.25 1.72
N ASP A 111 -6.38 9.52 1.37
CA ASP A 111 -5.37 9.95 0.42
C ASP A 111 -4.12 10.40 1.19
N VAL A 112 -2.97 9.88 0.78
CA VAL A 112 -1.68 10.16 1.42
C VAL A 112 -0.62 10.57 0.42
N GLU A 113 0.34 11.39 0.86
CA GLU A 113 1.49 11.83 0.08
C GLU A 113 2.81 11.37 0.68
N ARG A 114 3.77 11.01 -0.18
CA ARG A 114 5.16 10.70 0.13
C ARG A 114 6.09 11.15 -1.00
#